data_AF-A0A1Y5SLD8-F1
#
_entry.id   AF-A0A1Y5SLD8-F1
#
_cell.length_a   1.000
_cell.length_b   1.000
_cell.length_c   1.000
_cell.angle_alpha   90.00
_cell.angle_beta   90.00
_cell.angle_gamma   90.00
#
_symmetry.space_group_name_H-M   'P 1'
#
loop_
_entity.id
_entity.type
_entity.pdbx_description
1 polymer ?
#
loop_
_entity_poly.entity_id
_entity_poly.type
_entity_poly.pdbx_seq_one_letter_code
_entity_poly.pdbx_strand_id
1 'polypeptide(L)'
;MRWDTQNLGSLLAQPVWSGATPPDSVQGKHDAFLKVIGHSEHLKFWRRFYEGMWNGTFDEWALAFEVIQIPEEDWEKGYEHIGEVISGIEARLLAERAPLAERIVFDEDSEIFTVEPIPLENAPLIQTITQRIEDCLDDALNGCNGLRPDESVVTKLRRANSRYSNNPQRLEMDYTAAAASLRRLSDSGEIAETEDNLDLREAVEDGVRALRANHPDIAANRHQLAKLRMAEMDSDAVDLLEDAKPVLEALSSGALQEDFADDIPQLINDATLPLPTGAPPLPGADEATRIFSRVSRMKLIYDDLTEKGATVFDSKGFKTARLGLTIGAMLSALVSLGLLIIGVV
;
A
#
# COMPACT_ATOMS: atom_id res chain seq x y z
N MET A 1 29.13 0.72 30.18
CA MET A 1 28.50 -0.60 29.98
C MET A 1 28.09 -0.65 28.51
N ARG A 2 28.86 -1.34 27.66
CA ARG A 2 28.49 -1.51 26.24
C ARG A 2 27.51 -2.68 26.21
N TRP A 3 26.23 -2.38 25.99
CA TRP A 3 25.24 -3.40 25.72
C TRP A 3 25.59 -4.02 24.37
N ASP A 4 25.82 -5.33 24.36
CA ASP A 4 26.05 -6.08 23.14
C ASP A 4 24.74 -6.09 22.34
N THR A 5 24.68 -5.28 21.29
CA THR A 5 23.49 -5.09 20.45
C THR A 5 22.99 -6.40 19.81
N GLN A 6 23.87 -7.41 19.71
CA GLN A 6 23.51 -8.74 19.23
C GLN A 6 22.62 -9.52 20.21
N ASN A 7 22.77 -9.29 21.52
CA ASN A 7 21.98 -9.96 22.57
C ASN A 7 20.61 -9.31 22.83
N LEU A 8 20.47 -8.01 22.53
CA LEU A 8 19.19 -7.30 22.67
C LEU A 8 18.16 -7.79 21.64
N GLY A 9 18.58 -7.99 20.39
CA GLY A 9 17.69 -8.51 19.33
C GLY A 9 17.14 -9.91 19.65
N SER A 10 17.97 -10.80 20.21
CA SER A 10 17.52 -12.13 20.64
C SER A 10 16.61 -12.11 21.86
N LEU A 11 16.71 -11.10 22.72
CA LEU A 11 15.90 -11.00 23.93
C LEU A 11 14.51 -10.41 23.64
N LEU A 12 14.41 -9.51 22.67
CA LEU A 12 13.13 -8.93 22.22
C LEU A 12 12.31 -9.87 21.35
N ALA A 13 12.94 -10.86 20.71
CA ALA A 13 12.28 -11.90 19.92
C ALA A 13 11.94 -13.17 20.72
N GLN A 14 12.13 -13.17 22.05
CA GLN A 14 11.78 -14.29 22.89
C GLN A 14 10.39 -14.08 23.52
N PRO A 15 9.54 -15.13 23.55
CA PRO A 15 8.30 -15.07 24.31
C PRO A 15 8.62 -14.84 25.78
N VAL A 16 7.72 -14.13 26.47
CA VAL A 16 7.82 -13.84 27.91
C VAL A 16 8.05 -15.12 28.74
N TRP A 17 7.50 -16.25 28.28
CA TRP A 17 7.61 -17.56 28.93
C TRP A 17 8.59 -18.52 28.24
N SER A 18 9.62 -18.02 27.57
CA SER A 18 10.61 -18.86 26.88
C SER A 18 11.13 -20.02 27.76
N GLY A 19 10.78 -21.26 27.38
CA GLY A 19 11.17 -22.48 28.10
C GLY A 19 10.31 -22.87 29.31
N ALA A 20 9.18 -22.18 29.56
CA ALA A 20 8.24 -22.51 30.62
C ALA A 20 6.78 -22.42 30.13
N THR A 21 5.90 -23.26 30.67
CA THR A 21 4.46 -23.08 30.46
C THR A 21 3.94 -22.04 31.45
N PRO A 22 3.24 -20.99 31.00
CA PRO A 22 2.60 -20.04 31.91
C PRO A 22 1.63 -20.79 32.83
N PRO A 23 1.59 -20.49 34.14
CA PRO A 23 0.60 -21.07 35.03
C PRO A 23 -0.82 -20.77 34.54
N ASP A 24 -1.73 -21.72 34.64
CA ASP A 24 -3.13 -21.59 34.15
C ASP A 24 -3.82 -20.32 34.66
N SER A 25 -3.53 -19.92 35.90
CA SER A 25 -4.10 -18.71 36.50
C SER A 25 -3.60 -17.40 35.87
N VAL A 26 -2.38 -17.42 35.30
CA VAL A 26 -1.82 -16.29 34.55
C VAL A 26 -2.33 -16.32 33.11
N GLN A 27 -2.32 -17.49 32.47
CA GLN A 27 -2.88 -17.66 31.13
C GLN A 27 -4.35 -17.21 31.06
N GLY A 28 -5.19 -17.68 32.00
CA GLY A 28 -6.60 -17.30 32.03
C GLY A 28 -6.84 -15.80 32.26
N LYS A 29 -5.93 -15.11 32.98
CA LYS A 29 -5.98 -13.65 33.14
C LYS A 29 -5.54 -12.92 31.88
N HIS A 30 -4.51 -13.42 31.21
CA HIS A 30 -4.04 -12.90 29.93
C HIS A 30 -5.14 -12.99 28.87
N ASP A 31 -5.77 -14.15 28.73
CA ASP A 31 -6.85 -14.38 27.75
C ASP A 31 -8.07 -13.49 28.05
N ALA A 32 -8.43 -13.34 29.33
CA ALA A 32 -9.49 -12.43 29.75
C ALA A 32 -9.14 -10.96 29.45
N PHE A 33 -7.89 -10.56 29.67
CA PHE A 33 -7.42 -9.21 29.36
C PHE A 33 -7.44 -8.91 27.86
N LEU A 34 -6.86 -9.80 27.03
CA LEU A 34 -6.89 -9.67 25.57
C LEU A 34 -8.32 -9.62 25.04
N LYS A 35 -9.23 -10.42 25.62
CA LYS A 35 -10.65 -10.36 25.30
C LYS A 35 -11.25 -9.00 25.64
N VAL A 36 -10.95 -8.41 26.78
CA VAL A 36 -11.48 -7.08 27.16
C VAL A 36 -10.99 -5.99 26.21
N ILE A 37 -9.68 -5.90 25.97
CA ILE A 37 -9.12 -4.84 25.12
C ILE A 37 -9.43 -5.06 23.64
N GLY A 38 -9.67 -6.31 23.21
CA GLY A 38 -9.99 -6.65 21.83
C GLY A 38 -11.35 -6.15 21.32
N HIS A 39 -12.22 -5.63 22.19
CA HIS A 39 -13.48 -4.99 21.78
C HIS A 39 -13.33 -3.49 21.50
N SER A 40 -12.15 -2.90 21.75
CA SER A 40 -11.92 -1.46 21.59
C SER A 40 -10.98 -1.17 20.44
N GLU A 41 -11.45 -0.39 19.48
CA GLU A 41 -10.66 0.10 18.34
C GLU A 41 -9.46 0.92 18.80
N HIS A 42 -9.61 1.73 19.85
CA HIS A 42 -8.55 2.58 20.42
C HIS A 42 -7.44 1.78 21.12
N LEU A 43 -7.69 0.50 21.46
CA LEU A 43 -6.73 -0.36 22.15
C LEU A 43 -6.09 -1.40 21.23
N LYS A 44 -6.31 -1.32 19.91
CA LYS A 44 -5.76 -2.26 18.91
C LYS A 44 -4.24 -2.37 18.97
N PHE A 45 -3.53 -1.24 19.05
CA PHE A 45 -2.07 -1.23 19.22
C PHE A 45 -1.66 -1.98 20.49
N TRP A 46 -2.28 -1.67 21.63
CA TRP A 46 -1.95 -2.32 22.90
C TRP A 46 -2.22 -3.81 22.86
N ARG A 47 -3.30 -4.25 22.22
CA ARG A 47 -3.57 -5.68 22.02
C ARG A 47 -2.43 -6.35 21.27
N ARG A 48 -2.04 -5.83 20.10
CA ARG A 48 -0.93 -6.36 19.30
C ARG A 48 0.39 -6.34 20.07
N PHE A 49 0.67 -5.26 20.78
CA PHE A 49 1.85 -5.14 21.62
C PHE A 49 1.89 -6.23 22.71
N TYR A 50 0.84 -6.37 23.51
CA TYR A 50 0.81 -7.36 24.60
C TYR A 50 0.84 -8.80 24.08
N GLU A 51 0.06 -9.10 23.05
CA GLU A 51 0.00 -10.43 22.44
C GLU A 51 1.33 -10.80 21.76
N GLY A 52 1.92 -9.87 21.00
CA GLY A 52 3.21 -10.05 20.36
C GLY A 52 4.36 -10.21 21.35
N MET A 53 4.40 -9.41 22.42
CA MET A 53 5.40 -9.57 23.48
C MET A 53 5.24 -10.91 24.20
N TRP A 54 4.00 -11.32 24.50
CA TRP A 54 3.71 -12.61 25.13
C TRP A 54 4.25 -13.79 24.30
N ASN A 55 4.01 -13.74 22.99
CA ASN A 55 4.38 -14.79 22.03
C ASN A 55 5.82 -14.67 21.48
N GLY A 56 6.50 -13.56 21.73
CA GLY A 56 7.83 -13.29 21.15
C GLY A 56 7.80 -12.93 19.67
N THR A 57 6.66 -12.45 19.18
CA THR A 57 6.39 -12.15 17.77
C THR A 57 6.22 -10.65 17.51
N PHE A 58 6.52 -9.78 18.48
CA PHE A 58 6.38 -8.33 18.30
C PHE A 58 7.55 -7.73 17.50
N ASP A 59 7.24 -7.17 16.34
CA ASP A 59 8.17 -6.55 15.40
C ASP A 59 7.88 -5.08 15.07
N GLU A 60 6.76 -4.53 15.57
CA GLU A 60 6.32 -3.14 15.36
C GLU A 60 7.13 -2.07 16.14
N TRP A 61 8.44 -2.27 16.31
CA TRP A 61 9.28 -1.43 17.19
C TRP A 61 9.37 0.02 16.75
N ALA A 62 9.33 0.31 15.45
CA ALA A 62 9.31 1.67 14.95
C ALA A 62 8.08 2.43 15.45
N LEU A 63 6.90 1.79 15.41
CA LEU A 63 5.68 2.34 15.98
C LEU A 63 5.79 2.50 17.49
N ALA A 64 6.25 1.47 18.21
CA ALA A 64 6.41 1.55 19.66
C ALA A 64 7.32 2.71 20.11
N PHE A 65 8.41 2.98 19.38
CA PHE A 65 9.30 4.10 19.67
C PHE A 65 8.68 5.47 19.45
N GLU A 66 7.76 5.61 18.49
CA GLU A 66 6.99 6.84 18.31
C GLU A 66 5.90 6.97 19.40
N VAL A 67 5.25 5.88 19.78
CA VAL A 67 4.21 5.87 20.82
C VAL A 67 4.76 6.29 22.18
N ILE A 68 5.98 5.88 22.56
CA ILE A 68 6.60 6.32 23.83
C ILE A 68 6.97 7.81 23.84
N GLN A 69 7.01 8.47 22.68
CA GLN A 69 7.30 9.89 22.57
C GLN A 69 6.03 10.76 22.69
N ILE A 70 4.84 10.16 22.82
CA ILE A 70 3.59 10.90 23.02
C ILE A 70 3.67 11.74 24.31
N PRO A 71 3.42 13.07 24.25
CA PRO A 71 3.47 13.96 25.40
C PRO A 71 2.53 13.54 26.55
N GLU A 72 2.94 13.77 27.80
CA GLU A 72 2.14 13.46 29.01
C GLU A 72 0.76 14.14 28.98
N GLU A 73 0.65 15.34 28.42
CA GLU A 73 -0.61 16.06 28.25
C GLU A 73 -1.64 15.32 27.39
N ASP A 74 -1.22 14.47 26.46
CA ASP A 74 -2.11 13.63 25.67
C ASP A 74 -2.56 12.40 26.46
N TRP A 75 -1.68 11.85 27.31
CA TRP A 75 -2.03 10.72 28.18
C TRP A 75 -3.10 11.09 29.21
N GLU A 76 -3.08 12.33 29.70
CA GLU A 76 -4.09 12.85 30.62
C GLU A 76 -5.50 12.94 29.99
N LYS A 77 -5.61 12.99 28.66
CA LYS A 77 -6.90 13.04 27.94
C LYS A 77 -7.58 11.68 27.83
N GLY A 78 -6.91 10.60 28.22
CA GLY A 78 -7.48 9.25 28.29
C GLY A 78 -7.17 8.36 27.08
N TYR A 79 -7.52 7.08 27.19
CA TYR A 79 -7.10 6.04 26.23
C TYR A 79 -7.72 6.19 24.84
N GLU A 80 -8.90 6.80 24.72
CA GLU A 80 -9.57 7.02 23.43
C GLU A 80 -8.76 8.02 22.59
N HIS A 81 -8.39 9.15 23.20
CA HIS A 81 -7.49 10.15 22.63
C HIS A 81 -6.13 9.54 22.25
N ILE A 82 -5.53 8.75 23.15
CA ILE A 82 -4.26 8.07 22.84
C ILE A 82 -4.41 7.11 21.65
N GLY A 83 -5.53 6.39 21.54
CA GLY A 83 -5.79 5.55 20.38
C GLY A 83 -5.84 6.35 19.07
N GLU A 84 -6.42 7.55 19.09
CA GLU A 84 -6.45 8.46 17.94
C GLU A 84 -5.06 9.00 17.60
N VAL A 85 -4.28 9.40 18.60
CA VAL A 85 -2.88 9.82 18.42
C VAL A 85 -2.04 8.70 17.80
N ILE A 86 -2.17 7.46 18.30
CA ILE A 86 -1.47 6.29 17.75
C ILE A 86 -1.90 6.05 16.30
N SER A 87 -3.19 6.15 15.99
CA SER A 87 -3.68 6.03 14.62
C SER A 87 -3.07 7.08 13.68
N GLY A 88 -2.88 8.31 14.13
CA GLY A 88 -2.17 9.35 13.38
C GLY A 88 -0.69 9.02 13.16
N ILE A 89 -0.01 8.44 14.16
CA ILE A 89 1.38 7.96 14.04
C ILE A 89 1.46 6.85 12.99
N GLU A 90 0.56 5.88 13.03
CA GLU A 90 0.48 4.77 12.06
C GLU A 90 0.33 5.29 10.63
N ALA A 91 -0.58 6.24 10.40
CA ALA A 91 -0.80 6.83 9.08
C ALA A 91 0.45 7.55 8.55
N ARG A 92 1.14 8.30 9.42
CA ARG A 92 2.40 8.97 9.07
C ARG A 92 3.50 7.97 8.72
N LEU A 93 3.71 6.94 9.56
CA LEU A 93 4.72 5.92 9.31
C LEU A 93 4.48 5.19 7.99
N LEU A 94 3.24 4.86 7.67
CA LEU A 94 2.87 4.22 6.40
C LEU A 94 3.14 5.15 5.21
N ALA A 95 2.74 6.43 5.29
CA ALA A 95 2.97 7.42 4.24
C ALA A 95 4.46 7.64 3.94
N GLU A 96 5.30 7.60 4.97
CA GLU A 96 6.76 7.74 4.88
C GLU A 96 7.46 6.50 4.31
N ARG A 97 6.91 5.31 4.52
CA ARG A 97 7.51 4.03 4.10
C ARG A 97 7.15 3.59 2.69
N ALA A 98 6.04 4.10 2.18
CA ALA A 98 5.55 3.82 0.84
C ALA A 98 5.43 5.13 0.03
N PRO A 99 6.46 5.97 -0.10
CA PRO A 99 6.34 7.25 -0.79
C PRO A 99 6.01 7.05 -2.27
N LEU A 100 5.22 7.98 -2.80
CA LEU A 100 4.84 8.05 -4.20
C LEU A 100 5.13 9.45 -4.71
N ALA A 101 5.50 9.58 -5.99
CA ALA A 101 5.74 10.86 -6.63
C ALA A 101 4.42 11.57 -7.04
N GLU A 102 3.55 11.76 -6.06
CA GLU A 102 2.23 12.40 -6.21
C GLU A 102 1.79 13.00 -4.88
N ARG A 103 0.75 13.84 -4.92
CA ARG A 103 0.13 14.46 -3.74
C ARG A 103 -1.35 14.14 -3.73
N ILE A 104 -1.84 13.75 -2.55
CA ILE A 104 -3.28 13.71 -2.30
C ILE A 104 -3.71 15.11 -1.90
N VAL A 105 -4.74 15.62 -2.58
CA VAL A 105 -5.33 16.93 -2.33
C VAL A 105 -6.79 16.72 -1.98
N PHE A 106 -7.28 17.47 -1.00
CA PHE A 106 -8.69 17.53 -0.67
C PHE A 106 -9.23 18.88 -1.13
N ASP A 107 -10.23 18.86 -1.99
CA ASP A 107 -10.95 20.06 -2.42
C ASP A 107 -12.10 20.33 -1.44
N GLU A 108 -12.01 21.41 -0.68
CA GLU A 108 -13.03 21.79 0.30
C GLU A 108 -14.37 22.18 -0.35
N ASP A 109 -14.37 22.65 -1.60
CA ASP A 109 -15.60 23.08 -2.28
C ASP A 109 -16.41 21.88 -2.78
N SER A 110 -15.73 20.87 -3.32
CA SER A 110 -16.36 19.64 -3.81
C SER A 110 -16.39 18.51 -2.76
N GLU A 111 -15.69 18.70 -1.64
CA GLU A 111 -15.49 17.73 -0.55
C GLU A 111 -14.94 16.37 -1.03
N ILE A 112 -14.07 16.40 -2.04
CA ILE A 112 -13.57 15.21 -2.71
C ILE A 112 -12.03 15.20 -2.72
N PHE A 113 -11.47 13.99 -2.58
CA PHE A 113 -10.04 13.77 -2.76
C PHE A 113 -9.67 13.62 -4.25
N THR A 114 -8.56 14.24 -4.62
CA THR A 114 -7.92 14.09 -5.92
C THR A 114 -6.44 13.75 -5.74
N VAL A 115 -5.81 13.33 -6.83
CA VAL A 115 -4.37 13.06 -6.89
C VAL A 115 -3.71 13.96 -7.91
N GLU A 116 -2.63 14.62 -7.50
CA GLU A 116 -1.81 15.47 -8.35
C GLU A 116 -0.41 14.83 -8.50
N PRO A 117 -0.06 14.35 -9.71
CA PRO A 117 1.28 13.83 -9.95
C PRO A 117 2.34 14.92 -9.76
N ILE A 118 3.52 14.55 -9.24
CA ILE A 118 4.68 15.44 -9.27
C ILE A 118 5.16 15.51 -10.73
N PRO A 119 5.21 16.69 -11.35
CA PRO A 119 5.55 16.81 -12.77
C PRO A 119 7.00 16.39 -13.07
N LEU A 120 7.21 15.92 -14.29
CA LEU A 120 8.54 15.61 -14.82
C LEU A 120 9.37 16.86 -15.04
N GLU A 121 10.67 16.76 -14.79
CA GLU A 121 11.64 17.76 -15.25
C GLU A 121 11.83 17.72 -16.77
N ASN A 122 11.66 16.55 -17.41
CA ASN A 122 11.89 16.33 -18.84
C ASN A 122 10.72 15.62 -19.54
N ALA A 123 9.58 16.32 -19.65
CA ALA A 123 8.37 15.81 -20.31
C ALA A 123 8.59 15.32 -21.77
N PRO A 124 9.40 15.98 -22.63
CA PRO A 124 9.66 15.50 -23.99
C PRO A 124 10.29 14.11 -24.04
N LEU A 125 11.20 13.79 -23.12
CA LEU A 125 11.82 12.47 -23.05
C LEU A 125 10.79 11.38 -22.77
N ILE A 126 9.87 11.62 -21.85
CA ILE A 126 8.82 10.65 -21.52
C ILE A 126 7.87 10.45 -22.71
N GLN A 127 7.50 11.52 -23.40
CA GLN A 127 6.71 11.39 -24.62
C GLN A 127 7.41 10.50 -25.67
N THR A 128 8.72 10.68 -25.89
CA THR A 128 9.49 9.84 -26.80
C THR A 128 9.54 8.38 -26.35
N ILE A 129 9.68 8.12 -25.05
CA ILE A 129 9.69 6.77 -24.48
C ILE A 129 8.32 6.10 -24.68
N THR A 130 7.25 6.80 -24.31
CA THR A 130 5.87 6.30 -24.45
C THR A 130 5.57 5.98 -25.91
N GLN A 131 5.92 6.86 -26.85
CA GLN A 131 5.76 6.61 -28.29
C GLN A 131 6.55 5.39 -28.77
N ARG A 132 7.82 5.27 -28.37
CA ARG A 132 8.64 4.09 -28.72
C ARG A 132 8.00 2.79 -28.20
N ILE A 133 7.48 2.79 -26.98
CA ILE A 133 6.81 1.62 -26.41
C ILE A 133 5.51 1.32 -27.16
N GLU A 134 4.73 2.33 -27.57
CA GLU A 134 3.54 2.14 -28.40
C GLU A 134 3.88 1.51 -29.76
N ASP A 135 4.89 2.05 -30.46
CA ASP A 135 5.33 1.54 -31.76
C ASP A 135 5.78 0.07 -31.65
N CYS A 136 6.66 -0.25 -30.68
CA CYS A 136 7.11 -1.62 -30.46
C CYS A 136 5.96 -2.56 -30.04
N LEU A 137 4.96 -2.07 -29.30
CA LEU A 137 3.80 -2.87 -28.91
C LEU A 137 2.95 -3.21 -30.12
N ASP A 138 2.73 -2.26 -31.02
CA ASP A 138 1.98 -2.49 -32.25
C ASP A 138 2.71 -3.48 -33.17
N ASP A 139 4.04 -3.39 -33.30
CA ASP A 139 4.83 -4.36 -34.07
C ASP A 139 4.73 -5.77 -33.46
N ALA A 140 4.90 -5.88 -32.14
CA ALA A 140 4.79 -7.16 -31.42
C ALA A 140 3.41 -7.83 -31.62
N LEU A 141 2.33 -7.05 -31.66
CA LEU A 141 0.97 -7.58 -31.86
C LEU A 141 0.69 -8.02 -33.30
N ASN A 142 1.33 -7.41 -34.29
CA ASN A 142 1.04 -7.65 -35.71
C ASN A 142 1.91 -8.76 -36.34
N GLY A 143 3.06 -9.10 -35.76
CA GLY A 143 4.06 -10.00 -36.37
C GLY A 143 3.88 -11.51 -36.19
N CYS A 144 2.69 -12.03 -35.86
CA CYS A 144 2.51 -13.45 -35.48
C CYS A 144 3.42 -13.89 -34.30
N ASN A 145 3.72 -12.96 -33.38
CA ASN A 145 4.72 -13.15 -32.32
C ASN A 145 4.18 -13.85 -31.05
N GLY A 146 2.92 -14.30 -31.07
CA GLY A 146 2.27 -14.99 -29.94
C GLY A 146 1.66 -14.06 -28.90
N LEU A 147 2.00 -12.77 -28.88
CA LEU A 147 1.39 -11.78 -28.01
C LEU A 147 -0.03 -11.44 -28.50
N ARG A 148 -1.03 -11.47 -27.62
CA ARG A 148 -2.43 -11.20 -27.99
C ARG A 148 -2.95 -9.86 -27.45
N PRO A 149 -3.85 -9.16 -28.17
CA PRO A 149 -4.37 -7.87 -27.74
C PRO A 149 -5.11 -7.85 -26.40
N ASP A 150 -5.66 -8.99 -25.99
CA ASP A 150 -6.43 -9.18 -24.75
C ASP A 150 -5.58 -9.61 -23.55
N GLU A 151 -4.27 -9.78 -23.73
CA GLU A 151 -3.38 -10.11 -22.61
C GLU A 151 -3.24 -8.96 -21.61
N SER A 152 -3.11 -9.32 -20.34
CA SER A 152 -3.04 -8.36 -19.24
C SER A 152 -1.86 -7.39 -19.39
N VAL A 153 -0.72 -7.88 -19.90
CA VAL A 153 0.46 -7.05 -20.16
C VAL A 153 0.22 -6.01 -21.24
N VAL A 154 -0.50 -6.37 -22.32
CA VAL A 154 -0.86 -5.46 -23.40
C VAL A 154 -1.85 -4.42 -22.92
N THR A 155 -2.88 -4.87 -22.19
CA THR A 155 -3.88 -3.97 -21.59
C THR A 155 -3.22 -2.97 -20.65
N LYS A 156 -2.27 -3.41 -19.82
CA LYS A 156 -1.51 -2.58 -18.89
C LYS A 156 -0.66 -1.53 -19.63
N LEU A 157 0.09 -1.93 -20.66
CA LEU A 157 0.89 -1.00 -21.46
C LEU A 157 0.03 0.04 -22.19
N ARG A 158 -1.07 -0.37 -22.82
CA ARG A 158 -2.00 0.56 -23.47
C ARG A 158 -2.60 1.56 -22.49
N ARG A 159 -3.01 1.09 -21.31
CA ARG A 159 -3.54 1.95 -20.25
C ARG A 159 -2.48 2.94 -19.77
N ALA A 160 -1.26 2.46 -19.50
CA ALA A 160 -0.14 3.31 -19.09
C ALA A 160 0.11 4.44 -20.09
N ASN A 161 0.23 4.12 -21.37
CA ASN A 161 0.58 5.09 -22.41
C ASN A 161 -0.55 6.10 -22.69
N SER A 162 -1.80 5.63 -22.72
CA SER A 162 -2.94 6.50 -23.05
C SER A 162 -3.40 7.36 -21.88
N ARG A 163 -3.50 6.78 -20.68
CA ARG A 163 -4.16 7.41 -19.53
C ARG A 163 -3.20 8.02 -18.53
N TYR A 164 -1.99 7.47 -18.41
CA TYR A 164 -1.02 7.87 -17.40
C TYR A 164 0.24 8.54 -17.97
N SER A 165 0.21 9.00 -19.23
CA SER A 165 1.36 9.65 -19.88
C SER A 165 1.91 10.87 -19.13
N ASN A 166 1.10 11.51 -18.29
CA ASN A 166 1.48 12.65 -17.44
C ASN A 166 1.70 12.27 -15.96
N ASN A 167 1.61 10.99 -15.60
CA ASN A 167 1.84 10.48 -14.26
C ASN A 167 3.08 9.55 -14.27
N PRO A 168 4.27 10.09 -13.95
CA PRO A 168 5.53 9.35 -14.04
C PRO A 168 5.59 8.14 -13.10
N GLN A 169 4.98 8.25 -11.93
CA GLN A 169 4.92 7.18 -10.94
C GLN A 169 4.09 6.01 -11.48
N ARG A 170 2.94 6.29 -12.07
CA ARG A 170 2.09 5.26 -12.70
C ARG A 170 2.79 4.60 -13.89
N LEU A 171 3.41 5.39 -14.78
CA LEU A 171 4.18 4.84 -15.90
C LEU A 171 5.29 3.91 -15.41
N GLU A 172 6.06 4.32 -14.40
CA GLU A 172 7.19 3.52 -13.92
C GLU A 172 6.74 2.18 -13.31
N MET A 173 5.67 2.19 -12.52
CA MET A 173 5.12 0.97 -11.90
C MET A 173 4.50 0.05 -12.97
N ASP A 174 3.67 0.60 -13.87
CA ASP A 174 3.02 -0.19 -14.91
C ASP A 174 4.04 -0.77 -15.90
N TYR A 175 5.08 -0.01 -16.29
CA TYR A 175 6.17 -0.52 -17.12
C TYR A 175 7.03 -1.54 -16.39
N THR A 176 7.30 -1.37 -15.09
CA THR A 176 8.06 -2.37 -14.32
C THR A 176 7.31 -3.69 -14.26
N ALA A 177 6.02 -3.66 -13.96
CA ALA A 177 5.18 -4.85 -13.94
C ALA A 177 5.03 -5.49 -15.33
N ALA A 178 4.94 -4.67 -16.39
CA ALA A 178 4.89 -5.14 -17.77
C ALA A 178 6.20 -5.81 -18.20
N ALA A 179 7.36 -5.22 -17.90
CA ALA A 179 8.67 -5.81 -18.19
C ALA A 179 8.85 -7.17 -17.50
N ALA A 180 8.45 -7.27 -16.22
CA ALA A 180 8.48 -8.53 -15.48
C ALA A 180 7.56 -9.58 -16.12
N SER A 181 6.37 -9.17 -16.56
CA SER A 181 5.41 -10.06 -17.23
C SER A 181 5.91 -10.56 -18.58
N LEU A 182 6.47 -9.66 -19.42
CA LEU A 182 7.07 -10.01 -20.71
C LEU A 182 8.23 -10.98 -20.53
N ARG A 183 9.12 -10.74 -19.56
CA ARG A 183 10.20 -11.69 -19.23
C ARG A 183 9.64 -13.05 -18.85
N ARG A 184 8.65 -13.10 -17.95
CA ARG A 184 8.05 -14.37 -17.52
C ARG A 184 7.41 -15.13 -18.69
N LEU A 185 6.66 -14.45 -19.57
CA LEU A 185 6.03 -15.07 -20.74
C LEU A 185 7.07 -15.62 -21.72
N SER A 186 8.19 -14.92 -21.89
CA SER A 186 9.34 -15.36 -22.69
C SER A 186 9.99 -16.60 -22.06
N ASP A 187 10.27 -16.56 -20.76
CA ASP A 187 10.93 -17.63 -20.02
C ASP A 187 10.06 -18.90 -19.94
N SER A 188 8.72 -18.75 -19.88
CA SER A 188 7.77 -19.88 -19.92
C SER A 188 7.53 -20.43 -21.32
N GLY A 189 7.98 -19.72 -22.37
CA GLY A 189 7.75 -20.06 -23.76
C GLY A 189 6.31 -19.82 -24.24
N GLU A 190 5.52 -19.04 -23.48
CA GLU A 190 4.17 -18.64 -23.87
C GLU A 190 4.19 -17.65 -25.05
N ILE A 191 5.22 -16.82 -25.14
CA ILE A 191 5.53 -15.99 -26.31
C ILE A 191 6.89 -16.39 -26.89
N ALA A 192 7.05 -16.24 -28.21
CA ALA A 192 8.31 -16.55 -28.87
C ALA A 192 9.34 -15.42 -28.67
N GLU A 193 10.62 -15.74 -28.60
CA GLU A 193 11.72 -14.76 -28.61
C GLU A 193 11.97 -14.21 -30.03
N THR A 194 10.96 -13.59 -30.62
CA THR A 194 11.09 -12.86 -31.89
C THR A 194 11.72 -11.49 -31.66
N GLU A 195 12.25 -10.89 -32.73
CA GLU A 195 12.84 -9.54 -32.70
C GLU A 195 11.86 -8.53 -32.12
N ASP A 196 10.61 -8.48 -32.62
CA ASP A 196 9.58 -7.56 -32.13
C ASP A 196 9.26 -7.72 -30.63
N ASN A 197 9.18 -8.97 -30.12
CA ASN A 197 8.92 -9.22 -28.70
C ASN A 197 10.12 -8.82 -27.82
N LEU A 198 11.34 -9.03 -28.32
CA LEU A 198 12.57 -8.62 -27.63
C LEU A 198 12.70 -7.09 -27.61
N ASP A 199 12.39 -6.43 -28.73
CA ASP A 199 12.40 -4.97 -28.88
C ASP A 199 11.36 -4.31 -27.97
N LEU A 200 10.14 -4.86 -27.90
CA LEU A 200 9.13 -4.40 -26.94
C LEU A 200 9.62 -4.53 -25.50
N ARG A 201 10.19 -5.67 -25.13
CA ARG A 201 10.73 -5.88 -23.77
C ARG A 201 11.84 -4.88 -23.46
N GLU A 202 12.77 -4.67 -24.38
CA GLU A 202 13.86 -3.71 -24.23
C GLU A 202 13.33 -2.27 -24.12
N ALA A 203 12.38 -1.87 -24.96
CA ALA A 203 11.77 -0.54 -24.92
C ALA A 203 11.10 -0.24 -23.58
N VAL A 204 10.38 -1.22 -23.01
CA VAL A 204 9.75 -1.08 -21.68
C VAL A 204 10.82 -1.00 -20.59
N GLU A 205 11.86 -1.84 -20.62
CA GLU A 205 12.96 -1.80 -19.64
C GLU A 205 13.77 -0.49 -19.70
N ASP A 206 14.06 0.01 -20.91
CA ASP A 206 14.66 1.32 -21.15
C ASP A 206 13.79 2.44 -20.58
N GLY A 207 12.48 2.36 -20.81
CA GLY A 207 11.51 3.34 -20.30
C GLY A 207 11.53 3.43 -18.77
N VAL A 208 11.53 2.28 -18.08
CA VAL A 208 11.68 2.23 -16.61
C VAL A 208 13.00 2.86 -16.17
N ARG A 209 14.13 2.51 -16.82
CA ARG A 209 15.44 3.08 -16.49
C ARG A 209 15.46 4.59 -16.67
N ALA A 210 14.89 5.09 -17.76
CA ALA A 210 14.84 6.51 -18.05
C ALA A 210 13.93 7.29 -17.09
N LEU A 211 12.76 6.75 -16.73
CA LEU A 211 11.88 7.35 -15.72
C LEU A 211 12.60 7.50 -14.37
N ARG A 212 13.28 6.45 -13.90
CA ARG A 212 14.05 6.50 -12.64
C ARG A 212 15.24 7.46 -12.73
N ALA A 213 15.92 7.53 -13.88
CA ALA A 213 17.04 8.44 -14.05
C ALA A 213 16.64 9.93 -14.08
N ASN A 214 15.41 10.24 -14.48
CA ASN A 214 14.91 11.61 -14.64
C ASN A 214 13.88 12.02 -13.58
N HIS A 215 13.62 11.16 -12.58
CA HIS A 215 12.73 11.47 -11.46
C HIS A 215 13.32 10.92 -10.15
N PRO A 216 14.07 11.74 -9.40
CA PRO A 216 14.78 11.29 -8.20
C PRO A 216 13.84 10.71 -7.13
N ASP A 217 12.63 11.27 -6.97
CA ASP A 217 11.66 10.71 -6.03
C ASP A 217 11.25 9.29 -6.44
N ILE A 218 10.96 9.01 -7.72
CA ILE A 218 10.62 7.66 -8.19
C ILE A 218 11.78 6.68 -7.94
N ALA A 219 13.02 7.10 -8.21
CA ALA A 219 14.19 6.27 -7.92
C ALA A 219 14.32 5.96 -6.42
N ALA A 220 14.13 6.97 -5.55
CA ALA A 220 14.15 6.82 -4.11
C ALA A 220 13.01 5.93 -3.61
N ASN A 221 11.79 6.15 -4.11
CA ASN A 221 10.61 5.36 -3.82
C ASN A 221 10.88 3.90 -4.17
N ARG A 222 11.36 3.60 -5.38
CA ARG A 222 11.66 2.22 -5.79
C ARG A 222 12.70 1.55 -4.91
N HIS A 223 13.72 2.28 -4.48
CA HIS A 223 14.70 1.75 -3.53
C HIS A 223 14.09 1.42 -2.17
N GLN A 224 13.08 2.17 -1.73
CA GLN A 224 12.32 1.85 -0.52
C GLN A 224 11.37 0.67 -0.74
N LEU A 225 10.64 0.63 -1.87
CA LEU A 225 9.75 -0.47 -2.21
C LEU A 225 10.47 -1.81 -2.30
N ALA A 226 11.69 -1.83 -2.86
CA ALA A 226 12.51 -3.03 -2.93
C ALA A 226 12.92 -3.61 -1.55
N LYS A 227 12.76 -2.84 -0.46
CA LYS A 227 13.03 -3.28 0.91
C LYS A 227 11.80 -3.84 1.61
N LEU A 228 10.61 -3.60 1.06
CA LEU A 228 9.35 -4.03 1.66
C LEU A 228 9.22 -5.55 1.53
N ARG A 229 8.81 -6.19 2.62
CA ARG A 229 8.45 -7.60 2.63
C ARG A 229 6.95 -7.66 2.75
N MET A 230 6.30 -8.16 1.70
CA MET A 230 4.85 -8.22 1.72
C MET A 230 4.35 -9.43 2.46
N ALA A 231 3.39 -9.23 3.36
CA ALA A 231 2.65 -10.30 3.99
C ALA A 231 1.52 -10.80 3.06
N GLU A 232 1.11 -12.05 3.27
CA GLU A 232 -0.09 -12.60 2.65
C GLU A 232 -1.34 -11.88 3.17
N MET A 233 -2.36 -11.78 2.33
CA MET A 233 -3.66 -11.26 2.73
C MET A 233 -4.58 -12.41 3.16
N ASP A 234 -5.18 -12.29 4.33
CA ASP A 234 -6.22 -13.21 4.78
C ASP A 234 -7.61 -12.78 4.28
N SER A 235 -8.64 -13.59 4.59
CA SER A 235 -10.03 -13.30 4.19
C SER A 235 -10.54 -11.98 4.75
N ASP A 236 -10.17 -11.65 5.99
CA ASP A 236 -10.66 -10.46 6.67
C ASP A 236 -10.08 -9.19 6.01
N ALA A 237 -8.82 -9.25 5.56
CA ALA A 237 -8.19 -8.21 4.77
C ALA A 237 -8.86 -8.01 3.39
N VAL A 238 -9.27 -9.11 2.75
CA VAL A 238 -10.01 -9.05 1.47
C VAL A 238 -11.38 -8.40 1.69
N ASP A 239 -12.15 -8.87 2.67
CA ASP A 239 -13.48 -8.33 2.98
C ASP A 239 -13.40 -6.82 3.30
N LEU A 240 -12.39 -6.39 4.07
CA LEU A 240 -12.19 -4.97 4.37
C LEU A 240 -11.93 -4.13 3.12
N LEU A 241 -11.15 -4.63 2.16
CA LEU A 241 -10.88 -3.92 0.91
C LEU A 241 -12.12 -3.88 -0.01
N GLU A 242 -12.89 -4.96 -0.06
CA GLU A 242 -14.15 -5.01 -0.80
C GLU A 242 -15.17 -4.01 -0.25
N ASP A 243 -15.33 -3.95 1.07
CA ASP A 243 -16.21 -3.01 1.76
C ASP A 243 -15.74 -1.55 1.62
N ALA A 244 -14.42 -1.32 1.64
CA ALA A 244 -13.85 0.02 1.53
C ALA A 244 -13.90 0.60 0.11
N LYS A 245 -13.79 -0.25 -0.93
CA LYS A 245 -13.76 0.17 -2.34
C LYS A 245 -14.87 1.18 -2.71
N PRO A 246 -16.17 0.90 -2.51
CA PRO A 246 -17.23 1.83 -2.88
C PRO A 246 -17.17 3.15 -2.11
N VAL A 247 -16.65 3.14 -0.87
CA VAL A 247 -16.48 4.35 -0.07
C VAL A 247 -15.30 5.17 -0.62
N LEU A 248 -14.15 4.55 -0.89
CA LEU A 248 -13.00 5.22 -1.48
C LEU A 248 -13.33 5.83 -2.84
N GLU A 249 -14.09 5.12 -3.67
CA GLU A 249 -14.58 5.65 -4.94
C GLU A 249 -15.52 6.85 -4.75
N ALA A 250 -16.40 6.81 -3.76
CA ALA A 250 -17.30 7.94 -3.47
C ALA A 250 -16.56 9.16 -2.89
N LEU A 251 -15.43 8.94 -2.21
CA LEU A 251 -14.60 9.99 -1.62
C LEU A 251 -13.61 10.60 -2.59
N SER A 252 -13.48 10.07 -3.80
CA SER A 252 -12.46 10.49 -4.76
C SER A 252 -13.05 10.83 -6.12
N SER A 253 -12.29 11.55 -6.93
CA SER A 253 -12.63 11.81 -8.33
C SER A 253 -11.41 11.73 -9.25
N GLY A 254 -11.69 11.69 -10.55
CA GLY A 254 -10.67 11.65 -11.60
C GLY A 254 -9.77 10.44 -11.46
N ALA A 255 -8.46 10.65 -11.64
CA ALA A 255 -7.48 9.56 -11.61
C ALA A 255 -7.46 8.79 -10.28
N LEU A 256 -7.73 9.43 -9.15
CA LEU A 256 -7.71 8.76 -7.85
C LEU A 256 -8.84 7.73 -7.72
N GLN A 257 -10.05 8.10 -8.12
CA GLN A 257 -11.23 7.24 -8.10
C GLN A 257 -11.05 6.04 -9.03
N GLU A 258 -10.66 6.32 -10.26
CA GLU A 258 -10.47 5.29 -11.25
C GLU A 258 -9.32 4.34 -10.87
N ASP A 259 -8.24 4.85 -10.24
CA ASP A 259 -7.17 4.01 -9.74
C ASP A 259 -7.62 3.12 -8.58
N PHE A 260 -8.49 3.58 -7.67
CA PHE A 260 -9.08 2.68 -6.66
C PHE A 260 -9.97 1.61 -7.29
N ALA A 261 -10.73 1.98 -8.32
CA ALA A 261 -11.59 1.06 -9.05
C ALA A 261 -10.79 -0.06 -9.74
N ASP A 262 -9.58 0.25 -10.22
CA ASP A 262 -8.68 -0.68 -10.91
C ASP A 262 -7.77 -1.46 -9.94
N ASP A 263 -7.10 -0.77 -9.01
CA ASP A 263 -6.03 -1.32 -8.19
C ASP A 263 -6.57 -2.25 -7.09
N ILE A 264 -7.73 -1.95 -6.47
CA ILE A 264 -8.28 -2.78 -5.38
C ILE A 264 -8.66 -4.18 -5.88
N PRO A 265 -9.44 -4.34 -6.97
CA PRO A 265 -9.71 -5.67 -7.51
C PRO A 265 -8.45 -6.40 -7.97
N GLN A 266 -7.48 -5.68 -8.53
CA GLN A 266 -6.21 -6.27 -8.95
C GLN A 266 -5.43 -6.82 -7.74
N LEU A 267 -5.34 -6.04 -6.67
CA LEU A 267 -4.68 -6.45 -5.42
C LEU A 267 -5.33 -7.71 -4.83
N ILE A 268 -6.67 -7.76 -4.78
CA ILE A 268 -7.42 -8.92 -4.29
C ILE A 268 -7.18 -10.14 -5.18
N ASN A 269 -7.23 -9.96 -6.51
CA ASN A 269 -7.00 -11.06 -7.46
C ASN A 269 -5.57 -11.62 -7.33
N ASP A 270 -4.57 -10.76 -7.21
CA ASP A 270 -3.16 -11.18 -7.07
C ASP A 270 -2.91 -11.91 -5.74
N ALA A 271 -3.64 -11.56 -4.68
CA ALA A 271 -3.56 -12.23 -3.39
C ALA A 271 -4.35 -13.57 -3.32
N THR A 272 -5.33 -13.80 -4.20
CA THR A 272 -6.24 -14.95 -4.10
C THR A 272 -6.06 -16.01 -5.19
N LEU A 273 -5.50 -15.65 -6.35
CA LEU A 273 -5.36 -16.58 -7.47
C LEU A 273 -4.14 -17.49 -7.31
N PRO A 274 -4.26 -18.80 -7.59
CA PRO A 274 -3.14 -19.73 -7.49
C PRO A 274 -2.06 -19.38 -8.51
N LEU A 275 -0.83 -19.16 -8.03
CA LEU A 275 0.31 -18.96 -8.92
C LEU A 275 0.65 -20.26 -9.67
N PRO A 276 0.97 -20.19 -10.98
CA PRO A 276 1.29 -21.37 -11.79
C PRO A 276 2.42 -22.25 -11.24
N THR A 277 3.29 -21.68 -10.41
CA THR A 277 4.51 -22.32 -9.87
C THR A 277 4.38 -22.79 -8.42
N GLY A 278 3.20 -22.70 -7.80
CA GLY A 278 3.01 -23.07 -6.39
C GLY A 278 3.74 -22.15 -5.40
N ALA A 279 4.21 -20.99 -5.85
CA ALA A 279 4.70 -19.93 -4.99
C ALA A 279 3.53 -19.33 -4.17
N PRO A 280 3.81 -18.74 -2.98
CA PRO A 280 2.79 -18.06 -2.21
C PRO A 280 2.16 -16.91 -3.03
N PRO A 281 0.83 -16.78 -3.08
CA PRO A 281 0.19 -15.64 -3.72
C PRO A 281 0.49 -14.40 -2.90
N LEU A 282 1.42 -13.58 -3.39
CA LEU A 282 1.74 -12.31 -2.76
C LEU A 282 0.92 -11.20 -3.42
N PRO A 283 0.40 -10.25 -2.62
CA PRO A 283 -0.27 -9.08 -3.17
C PRO A 283 0.63 -8.34 -4.18
N GLY A 284 0.02 -7.74 -5.20
CA GLY A 284 0.70 -6.85 -6.14
C GLY A 284 1.38 -5.71 -5.38
N ALA A 285 2.72 -5.70 -5.38
CA ALA A 285 3.50 -4.74 -4.59
C ALA A 285 3.21 -3.28 -4.95
N ASP A 286 2.99 -3.04 -6.23
CA ASP A 286 2.74 -1.71 -6.75
C ASP A 286 1.30 -1.25 -6.41
N GLU A 287 0.30 -2.12 -6.57
CA GLU A 287 -1.11 -1.87 -6.21
C GLU A 287 -1.26 -1.60 -4.71
N ALA A 288 -0.70 -2.48 -3.86
CA ALA A 288 -0.74 -2.32 -2.41
C ALA A 288 -0.09 -1.01 -1.97
N THR A 289 1.09 -0.70 -2.51
CA THR A 289 1.79 0.56 -2.23
C THR A 289 0.90 1.75 -2.58
N ARG A 290 0.29 1.78 -3.77
CA ARG A 290 -0.58 2.87 -4.20
C ARG A 290 -1.77 3.02 -3.27
N ILE A 291 -2.51 1.95 -3.03
CA ILE A 291 -3.73 1.99 -2.20
C ILE A 291 -3.40 2.49 -0.78
N PHE A 292 -2.47 1.84 -0.10
CA PHE A 292 -2.20 2.09 1.31
C PHE A 292 -1.50 3.44 1.55
N SER A 293 -0.64 3.86 0.63
CA SER A 293 0.02 5.16 0.70
C SER A 293 -0.92 6.34 0.42
N ARG A 294 -1.91 6.16 -0.45
CA ARG A 294 -2.94 7.18 -0.70
C ARG A 294 -3.92 7.27 0.46
N VAL A 295 -4.38 6.13 0.96
CA VAL A 295 -5.27 6.04 2.12
C VAL A 295 -4.63 6.65 3.37
N SER A 296 -3.33 6.43 3.61
CA SER A 296 -2.64 7.04 4.75
C SER A 296 -2.59 8.57 4.65
N ARG A 297 -2.33 9.13 3.47
CA ARG A 297 -2.39 10.58 3.25
C ARG A 297 -3.82 11.13 3.37
N MET A 298 -4.82 10.42 2.85
CA MET A 298 -6.23 10.78 3.04
C MET A 298 -6.60 10.82 4.52
N LYS A 299 -6.14 9.85 5.32
CA LYS A 299 -6.33 9.83 6.77
C LYS A 299 -5.71 11.05 7.45
N LEU A 300 -4.46 11.38 7.14
CA LEU A 300 -3.79 12.55 7.72
C LEU A 300 -4.53 13.86 7.41
N ILE A 301 -5.01 14.02 6.16
CA ILE A 301 -5.81 15.18 5.77
C ILE A 301 -7.18 15.18 6.48
N TYR A 302 -7.83 14.01 6.55
CA TYR A 302 -9.10 13.86 7.26
C TYR A 302 -8.99 14.28 8.73
N ASP A 303 -7.96 13.82 9.42
CA ASP A 303 -7.71 14.13 10.83
C ASP A 303 -7.50 15.63 11.04
N ASP A 304 -6.65 16.27 10.23
CA ASP A 304 -6.37 17.71 10.28
C ASP A 304 -7.65 18.55 10.04
N LEU A 305 -8.51 18.13 9.10
CA LEU A 305 -9.79 18.79 8.84
C LEU A 305 -10.75 18.65 10.04
N THR A 306 -10.83 17.46 10.65
CA THR A 306 -11.66 17.23 11.84
C THR A 306 -11.17 18.00 13.06
N GLU A 307 -9.85 18.09 13.29
CA GLU A 307 -9.26 18.87 14.38
C GLU A 307 -9.58 20.37 14.23
N LYS A 308 -9.56 20.88 13.00
CA LYS A 308 -9.95 22.26 12.66
C LYS A 308 -11.46 22.52 12.73
N GLY A 309 -12.26 21.52 13.05
CA GLY A 309 -13.71 21.64 13.20
C GLY A 309 -14.44 21.85 11.88
N ALA A 310 -13.87 21.40 10.76
CA ALA A 310 -14.49 21.54 9.44
C ALA A 310 -15.80 20.73 9.37
N THR A 311 -16.92 21.37 8.98
CA THR A 311 -18.24 20.71 8.80
C THR A 311 -18.35 19.91 7.51
N VAL A 312 -17.22 19.74 6.82
CA VAL A 312 -17.02 19.19 5.47
C VAL A 312 -17.55 17.76 5.31
N PHE A 313 -17.85 17.06 6.41
CA PHE A 313 -18.28 15.66 6.36
C PHE A 313 -19.77 15.47 6.67
N ASP A 314 -20.55 16.56 6.71
CA ASP A 314 -21.99 16.55 6.95
C ASP A 314 -22.83 16.55 5.65
N SER A 315 -22.20 16.52 4.47
CA SER A 315 -22.90 16.55 3.19
C SER A 315 -23.52 15.20 2.80
N LYS A 316 -24.38 15.23 1.77
CA LYS A 316 -25.12 14.05 1.30
C LYS A 316 -24.20 12.93 0.78
N GLY A 317 -23.04 13.26 0.19
CA GLY A 317 -22.09 12.26 -0.32
C GLY A 317 -21.51 11.40 0.81
N PHE A 318 -21.10 12.04 1.90
CA PHE A 318 -20.57 11.39 3.10
C PHE A 318 -21.63 10.63 3.90
N LYS A 319 -22.90 11.09 3.87
CA LYS A 319 -24.02 10.43 4.54
C LYS A 319 -24.42 9.10 3.89
N THR A 320 -24.23 8.94 2.58
CA THR A 320 -24.58 7.70 1.86
C THR A 320 -23.57 6.57 2.08
N ALA A 321 -22.30 6.87 2.38
CA ALA A 321 -21.26 5.87 2.67
C ALA A 321 -21.39 5.20 4.06
N ARG A 322 -22.34 5.61 4.90
CA ARG A 322 -22.38 5.35 6.34
C ARG A 322 -23.09 4.05 6.77
N LEU A 323 -23.04 2.98 5.97
CA LEU A 323 -23.82 1.75 6.24
C LEU A 323 -23.15 0.72 7.17
N GLY A 324 -21.94 0.97 7.69
CA GLY A 324 -21.30 0.05 8.66
C GLY A 324 -20.15 0.62 9.49
N LEU A 325 -19.24 1.39 8.88
CA LEU A 325 -18.09 2.05 9.54
C LEU A 325 -18.12 3.57 9.29
N THR A 326 -17.55 4.37 10.21
CA THR A 326 -17.27 5.79 9.91
C THR A 326 -16.07 5.88 8.98
N ILE A 327 -15.96 6.97 8.21
CA ILE A 327 -14.82 7.16 7.28
C ILE A 327 -13.50 7.18 8.03
N GLY A 328 -13.42 7.87 9.16
CA GLY A 328 -12.23 7.86 10.01
C GLY A 328 -11.85 6.44 10.47
N ALA A 329 -12.82 5.62 10.89
CA ALA A 329 -12.55 4.24 11.28
C ALA A 329 -12.10 3.38 10.09
N MET A 330 -12.70 3.57 8.91
CA MET A 330 -12.35 2.80 7.71
C MET A 330 -10.93 3.13 7.25
N LEU A 331 -10.60 4.42 7.15
CA LEU A 331 -9.26 4.88 6.81
C LEU A 331 -8.22 4.37 7.83
N SER A 332 -8.56 4.37 9.13
CA SER A 332 -7.69 3.80 10.16
C SER A 332 -7.46 2.30 9.97
N ALA A 333 -8.54 1.54 9.72
CA ALA A 333 -8.45 0.09 9.49
C ALA A 333 -7.58 -0.24 8.27
N LEU A 334 -7.74 0.50 7.18
CA LEU A 334 -6.92 0.35 5.97
C LEU A 334 -5.46 0.76 6.19
N VAL A 335 -5.18 1.78 7.01
CA VAL A 335 -3.81 2.14 7.40
C VAL A 335 -3.18 1.00 8.19
N SER A 336 -3.86 0.47 9.21
CA SER A 336 -3.33 -0.66 9.98
C SER A 336 -3.12 -1.89 9.10
N LEU A 337 -4.04 -2.17 8.18
CA LEU A 337 -3.87 -3.24 7.18
C LEU A 337 -2.66 -3.00 6.28
N GLY A 338 -2.48 -1.76 5.80
CA GLY A 338 -1.35 -1.38 4.96
C GLY A 338 -0.01 -1.56 5.66
N LEU A 339 0.08 -1.21 6.95
CA LEU A 339 1.28 -1.44 7.76
C LEU A 339 1.64 -2.92 7.85
N LEU A 340 0.63 -3.77 8.09
CA LEU A 340 0.79 -5.23 8.16
C LEU A 340 1.21 -5.82 6.81
N ILE A 341 0.50 -5.47 5.73
CA ILE A 341 0.79 -6.01 4.39
C ILE A 341 2.15 -5.54 3.90
N ILE A 342 2.53 -4.28 4.14
CA ILE A 342 3.80 -3.72 3.64
C ILE A 342 5.00 -4.11 4.54
N GLY A 343 4.73 -4.72 5.70
CA GLY A 343 5.77 -5.13 6.65
C GLY A 343 6.48 -3.93 7.29
N VAL A 344 5.72 -2.85 7.54
CA VAL A 344 6.20 -1.69 8.30
C VAL A 344 6.12 -1.94 9.80
N VAL A 345 5.21 -2.83 10.19
CA VAL A 345 4.97 -3.29 11.54
C VAL A 345 4.98 -4.80 11.56
#